data_AF-A0A1B8E8N6-F1
#
_entry.id   AF-A0A1B8E8N6-F1
#
_cell.length_a   1.000
_cell.length_b   1.000
_cell.length_c   1.000
_cell.angle_alpha   90.00
_cell.angle_beta   90.00
_cell.angle_gamma   90.00
#
_symmetry.space_group_name_H-M   'P 1'
#
loop_
_entity.id
_entity.type
_entity.pdbx_description
1 polymer ?
#
loop_
_entity_poly.entity_id
_entity_poly.type
_entity_poly.pdbx_seq_one_letter_code
_entity_poly.pdbx_strand_id
1 'polypeptide(L)'
;MSTVVIVNGFSLLNRWLLYTSFMLAPAQFFSGLGNNCPSNFGFLAYNWYTQIVWLNAIRGHELHALSLLPVHFNMLFVFTYLGGVTSGNIFTGILLGLGTGGVIILNTVAAWMSWATNQTEGYGVYQFFFFGWRTLSPGWHKFILVWQISDSLFALNCLGLAIYLPIKMSKYTKEEMDKIPWYMGKYPLIPVGAAAALIVGWPLILWTELIVARNKIESDTDWVSVWLFIAQAGAMFLPTSPTYFGCMGRLWKKPKVADGGVVLDTVK
;
A
#
# COMPACT_ATOMS: atom_id res chain seq x y z
N MET A 1 7.45 20.32 29.85
CA MET A 1 7.20 20.15 28.40
C MET A 1 5.75 19.74 28.22
N SER A 2 4.98 20.63 27.59
CA SER A 2 3.56 20.46 27.23
C SER A 2 3.40 19.44 26.11
N THR A 3 2.22 18.82 26.06
CA THR A 3 1.77 17.96 24.95
C THR A 3 1.64 18.80 23.68
N VAL A 4 1.99 18.21 22.53
CA VAL A 4 1.76 18.80 21.20
C VAL A 4 0.56 18.13 20.58
N VAL A 5 -0.53 18.89 20.42
CA VAL A 5 -1.73 18.42 19.71
C VAL A 5 -1.55 18.69 18.22
N ILE A 6 -1.78 17.67 17.41
CA ILE A 6 -1.74 17.74 15.95
C ILE A 6 -3.10 17.33 15.36
N VAL A 7 -3.22 17.44 14.04
CA VAL A 7 -4.43 17.01 13.31
C VAL A 7 -4.81 15.55 13.59
N ASN A 8 -6.08 15.23 13.39
CA ASN A 8 -6.63 13.89 13.58
C ASN A 8 -6.02 12.86 12.63
N GLY A 9 -6.06 11.59 13.02
CA GLY A 9 -5.62 10.48 12.17
C GLY A 9 -4.22 9.95 12.48
N PHE A 10 -3.60 10.45 13.55
CA PHE A 10 -2.32 9.95 14.07
C PHE A 10 -2.46 9.34 15.46
N SER A 11 -3.68 9.09 15.93
CA SER A 11 -3.94 8.36 17.17
C SER A 11 -3.30 6.97 17.15
N LEU A 12 -3.15 6.35 18.32
CA LEU A 12 -2.61 4.98 18.43
C LEU A 12 -3.37 4.01 17.51
N LEU A 13 -4.70 4.11 17.47
CA LEU A 13 -5.53 3.27 16.61
C LEU A 13 -5.20 3.48 15.13
N ASN A 14 -5.14 4.73 14.65
CA ASN A 14 -4.85 5.00 13.24
C ASN A 14 -3.46 4.51 12.83
N ARG A 15 -2.45 4.66 13.72
CA ARG A 15 -1.10 4.13 13.47
C ARG A 15 -1.10 2.60 13.38
N TRP A 16 -1.84 1.93 14.26
CA TRP A 16 -1.99 0.46 14.20
C TRP A 16 -2.67 0.01 12.92
N LEU A 17 -3.70 0.72 12.44
CA LEU A 17 -4.33 0.42 11.16
C LEU A 17 -3.35 0.61 9.99
N LEU A 18 -2.53 1.65 10.04
CA LEU A 18 -1.48 1.90 9.06
C LEU A 18 -0.47 0.74 9.00
N TYR A 19 0.01 0.27 10.15
CA TYR A 19 0.94 -0.86 10.24
C TYR A 19 0.29 -2.17 9.80
N THR A 20 -0.97 -2.39 10.19
CA THR A 20 -1.72 -3.60 9.83
C THR A 20 -1.99 -3.63 8.34
N SER A 21 -2.35 -2.49 7.71
CA SER A 21 -2.54 -2.39 6.26
C SER A 21 -1.28 -2.80 5.50
N PHE A 22 -0.11 -2.36 5.98
CA PHE A 22 1.18 -2.76 5.43
C PHE A 22 1.42 -4.28 5.54
N MET A 23 1.12 -4.89 6.68
CA MET A 23 1.23 -6.34 6.88
C MET A 23 0.20 -7.16 6.07
N LEU A 24 -0.95 -6.57 5.75
CA LEU A 24 -2.03 -7.21 4.98
C LEU A 24 -1.84 -7.09 3.46
N ALA A 25 -0.87 -6.30 2.98
CA ALA A 25 -0.62 -6.12 1.55
C ALA A 25 -0.38 -7.44 0.78
N PRO A 26 0.33 -8.46 1.32
CA PRO A 26 0.44 -9.77 0.67
C PRO A 26 -0.91 -10.48 0.56
N ALA A 27 -1.73 -10.43 1.61
CA ALA A 27 -3.09 -11.01 1.58
C ALA A 27 -3.97 -10.33 0.53
N GLN A 28 -3.88 -8.99 0.44
CA GLN A 28 -4.57 -8.21 -0.59
C GLN A 28 -4.12 -8.64 -2.00
N PHE A 29 -2.82 -8.78 -2.21
CA PHE A 29 -2.25 -9.20 -3.48
C PHE A 29 -2.82 -10.55 -3.94
N PHE A 30 -2.84 -11.54 -3.04
CA PHE A 30 -3.41 -12.85 -3.35
C PHE A 30 -4.94 -12.86 -3.45
N SER A 31 -5.65 -11.91 -2.83
CA SER A 31 -7.11 -11.81 -2.94
C SER A 31 -7.58 -11.34 -4.32
N GLY A 32 -6.77 -10.54 -5.02
CA GLY A 32 -7.05 -10.06 -6.37
C GLY A 32 -6.67 -11.03 -7.48
N LEU A 33 -5.77 -11.99 -7.24
CA LEU A 33 -5.35 -12.95 -8.27
C LEU A 33 -6.52 -13.83 -8.72
N GLY A 34 -6.83 -13.78 -10.02
CA GLY A 34 -7.93 -14.55 -10.61
C GLY A 34 -9.33 -14.12 -10.18
N ASN A 35 -9.45 -13.05 -9.37
CA ASN A 35 -10.72 -12.55 -8.84
C ASN A 35 -11.23 -11.36 -9.67
N ASN A 36 -12.42 -11.48 -10.25
CA ASN A 36 -13.03 -10.40 -11.04
C ASN A 36 -13.82 -9.40 -10.19
N CYS A 37 -14.01 -9.68 -8.90
CA CYS A 37 -14.73 -8.80 -8.01
C CYS A 37 -13.82 -7.63 -7.56
N PRO A 38 -14.38 -6.44 -7.30
CA PRO A 38 -13.63 -5.22 -7.00
C PRO A 38 -13.01 -5.20 -5.59
N SER A 39 -12.54 -6.33 -5.04
CA SER A 39 -12.08 -6.45 -3.65
C SER A 39 -10.92 -5.53 -3.29
N ASN A 40 -10.09 -5.16 -4.27
CA ASN A 40 -8.93 -4.31 -4.05
C ASN A 40 -9.24 -2.80 -4.10
N PHE A 41 -10.45 -2.38 -4.50
CA PHE A 41 -10.80 -0.95 -4.51
C PHE A 41 -10.95 -0.39 -3.10
N GLY A 42 -11.42 -1.17 -2.12
CA GLY A 42 -11.46 -0.74 -0.72
C GLY A 42 -10.06 -0.43 -0.19
N PHE A 43 -9.09 -1.30 -0.52
CA PHE A 43 -7.68 -1.10 -0.20
C PHE A 43 -7.11 0.16 -0.87
N LEU A 44 -7.39 0.34 -2.16
CA LEU A 44 -6.97 1.52 -2.89
C LEU A 44 -7.57 2.81 -2.28
N ALA A 45 -8.86 2.78 -1.91
CA ALA A 45 -9.57 3.91 -1.31
C ALA A 45 -8.99 4.29 0.06
N TYR A 46 -8.70 3.31 0.93
CA TYR A 46 -8.03 3.53 2.21
C TYR A 46 -6.66 4.20 2.02
N ASN A 47 -5.85 3.71 1.09
CA ASN A 47 -4.53 4.29 0.81
C ASN A 47 -4.62 5.70 0.23
N TRP A 48 -5.56 5.97 -0.68
CA TRP A 48 -5.81 7.33 -1.17
C TRP A 48 -6.22 8.28 -0.05
N TYR A 49 -7.22 7.88 0.74
CA TYR A 49 -7.74 8.70 1.82
C TYR A 49 -6.64 9.05 2.82
N THR A 50 -5.89 8.06 3.30
CA THR A 50 -4.76 8.29 4.21
C THR A 50 -3.72 9.22 3.60
N GLN A 51 -3.32 9.01 2.34
CA GLN A 51 -2.35 9.89 1.68
C GLN A 51 -2.85 11.32 1.49
N ILE A 52 -4.14 11.52 1.24
CA ILE A 52 -4.75 12.86 1.18
C ILE A 52 -4.73 13.53 2.54
N VAL A 53 -5.07 12.81 3.62
CA VAL A 53 -5.01 13.35 5.00
C VAL A 53 -3.60 13.79 5.35
N TRP A 54 -2.59 12.96 5.03
CA TRP A 54 -1.19 13.31 5.21
C TRP A 54 -0.78 14.56 4.42
N LEU A 55 -1.14 14.63 3.13
CA LEU A 55 -0.81 15.80 2.31
C LEU A 55 -1.46 17.08 2.83
N ASN A 56 -2.72 17.00 3.27
CA ASN A 56 -3.42 18.16 3.83
C ASN A 56 -2.76 18.62 5.13
N ALA A 57 -2.38 17.68 6.01
CA ALA A 57 -1.65 17.99 7.25
C ALA A 57 -0.29 18.65 6.98
N ILE A 58 0.42 18.21 5.94
CA ILE A 58 1.69 18.81 5.51
C ILE A 58 1.46 20.24 5.00
N ARG A 59 0.43 20.44 4.17
CA ARG A 59 0.08 21.78 3.64
C ARG A 59 -0.35 22.74 4.75
N GLY A 60 -0.99 22.22 5.79
CA GLY A 60 -1.39 22.98 6.97
C GLY A 60 -0.27 23.21 7.98
N HIS A 61 0.91 22.60 7.80
CA HIS A 61 2.00 22.60 8.78
C HIS A 61 1.59 22.02 10.15
N GLU A 62 0.72 21.00 10.12
CA GLU A 62 0.05 20.46 11.33
C GLU A 62 0.71 19.16 11.84
N LEU A 63 1.87 18.77 11.31
CA LEU A 63 2.50 17.47 11.63
C LEU A 63 3.54 17.52 12.75
N HIS A 64 4.07 18.70 13.09
CA HIS A 64 5.21 18.83 13.99
C HIS A 64 6.34 17.84 13.60
N ALA A 65 6.95 17.15 14.57
CA ALA A 65 8.00 16.16 14.34
C ALA A 65 7.57 14.93 13.49
N LEU A 66 6.26 14.69 13.26
CA LEU A 66 5.83 13.67 12.30
C LEU A 66 6.19 14.01 10.86
N SER A 67 6.51 15.27 10.54
CA SER A 67 7.03 15.69 9.24
C SER A 67 8.34 14.98 8.82
N LEU A 68 9.01 14.30 9.76
CA LEU A 68 10.16 13.45 9.50
C LEU A 68 9.80 12.08 8.92
N LEU A 69 8.55 11.64 9.09
CA LEU A 69 8.10 10.31 8.68
C LEU A 69 7.75 10.17 7.19
N PRO A 70 7.16 11.17 6.48
CA PRO A 70 6.78 11.04 5.08
C PRO A 70 7.88 10.50 4.16
N VAL A 71 9.14 10.90 4.38
CA VAL A 71 10.29 10.38 3.62
C VAL A 71 10.41 8.87 3.80
N HIS A 72 10.40 8.38 5.04
CA HIS A 72 10.47 6.95 5.34
C HIS A 72 9.23 6.18 4.85
N PHE A 73 8.05 6.79 4.91
CA PHE A 73 6.82 6.22 4.36
C PHE A 73 6.87 6.08 2.83
N ASN A 74 7.58 6.98 2.13
CA ASN A 74 7.70 6.92 0.68
C ASN A 74 8.38 5.63 0.19
N MET A 75 9.43 5.18 0.89
CA MET A 75 10.13 3.94 0.56
C MET A 75 9.27 2.69 0.81
N LEU A 76 8.56 2.65 1.94
CA LEU A 76 7.97 1.40 2.44
C LEU A 76 6.53 1.22 1.97
N PHE A 77 5.72 2.27 1.95
CA PHE A 77 4.29 2.14 1.66
C PHE A 77 4.01 1.85 0.19
N VAL A 78 4.99 2.07 -0.69
CA VAL A 78 4.90 1.62 -2.07
C VAL A 78 4.63 0.11 -2.19
N PHE A 79 5.20 -0.71 -1.30
CA PHE A 79 4.91 -2.15 -1.27
C PHE A 79 3.45 -2.42 -0.88
N THR A 80 2.90 -1.62 0.04
CA THR A 80 1.49 -1.68 0.41
C THR A 80 0.64 -1.37 -0.80
N TYR A 81 0.89 -0.26 -1.50
CA TYR A 81 0.11 0.16 -2.66
C TYR A 81 0.17 -0.87 -3.80
N LEU A 82 1.33 -1.48 -4.03
CA LEU A 82 1.49 -2.56 -5.01
C LEU A 82 0.71 -3.83 -4.62
N GLY A 83 0.47 -4.08 -3.33
CA GLY A 83 -0.40 -5.18 -2.89
C GLY A 83 -1.83 -5.10 -3.42
N GLY A 84 -2.33 -3.89 -3.69
CA GLY A 84 -3.69 -3.66 -4.19
C GLY A 84 -3.88 -3.78 -5.71
N VAL A 85 -2.83 -3.98 -6.50
CA VAL A 85 -2.92 -3.83 -7.97
C VAL A 85 -3.50 -5.06 -8.70
N THR A 86 -3.59 -6.21 -8.04
CA THR A 86 -3.97 -7.47 -8.67
C THR A 86 -5.47 -7.57 -8.95
N SER A 87 -5.83 -8.14 -10.09
CA SER A 87 -7.22 -8.38 -10.48
C SER A 87 -7.28 -9.51 -11.52
N GLY A 88 -8.35 -10.31 -11.48
CA GLY A 88 -8.68 -11.31 -12.50
C GLY A 88 -9.24 -10.71 -13.81
N ASN A 89 -9.56 -9.42 -13.80
CA ASN A 89 -10.07 -8.63 -14.93
C ASN A 89 -9.08 -7.50 -15.28
N ILE A 90 -8.69 -7.40 -16.55
CA ILE A 90 -7.72 -6.41 -17.05
C ILE A 90 -8.21 -4.96 -16.90
N PHE A 91 -9.50 -4.69 -17.10
CA PHE A 91 -10.05 -3.34 -16.95
C PHE A 91 -9.94 -2.87 -15.50
N THR A 92 -10.40 -3.70 -14.57
CA THR A 92 -10.22 -3.46 -13.12
C THR A 92 -8.74 -3.36 -12.76
N GLY A 93 -7.89 -4.22 -13.33
CA GLY A 93 -6.44 -4.18 -13.12
C GLY A 93 -5.81 -2.86 -13.58
N ILE A 94 -6.20 -2.33 -14.74
CA ILE A 94 -5.73 -1.03 -15.23
C ILE A 94 -6.16 0.09 -14.29
N LEU A 95 -7.42 0.10 -13.85
CA LEU A 95 -7.92 1.11 -12.90
C LEU A 95 -7.17 1.04 -11.56
N LEU A 96 -6.94 -0.16 -11.03
CA LEU A 96 -6.17 -0.36 -9.81
C LEU A 96 -4.71 0.06 -9.99
N GLY A 97 -4.09 -0.28 -11.11
CA GLY A 97 -2.72 0.10 -11.44
C GLY A 97 -2.53 1.61 -11.55
N LEU A 98 -3.42 2.29 -12.29
CA LEU A 98 -3.43 3.76 -12.40
C LEU A 98 -3.70 4.42 -11.05
N GLY A 99 -4.67 3.90 -10.30
CA GLY A 99 -4.99 4.37 -8.96
C GLY A 99 -3.80 4.26 -8.01
N THR A 100 -3.14 3.09 -7.96
CA THR A 100 -1.92 2.86 -7.18
C THR A 100 -0.80 3.79 -7.63
N GLY A 101 -0.61 3.97 -8.95
CA GLY A 101 0.37 4.92 -9.48
C GLY A 101 0.12 6.35 -8.97
N GLY A 102 -1.14 6.78 -8.92
CA GLY A 102 -1.53 8.06 -8.34
C GLY A 102 -1.19 8.17 -6.85
N VAL A 103 -1.43 7.12 -6.06
CA VAL A 103 -1.04 7.09 -4.63
C VAL A 103 0.49 7.19 -4.47
N ILE A 104 1.26 6.50 -5.31
CA ILE A 104 2.74 6.55 -5.29
C ILE A 104 3.23 7.98 -5.56
N ILE A 105 2.67 8.63 -6.58
CA ILE A 105 3.00 10.02 -6.93
C ILE A 105 2.61 10.94 -5.77
N LEU A 106 1.41 10.78 -5.21
CA LEU A 106 0.93 11.60 -4.11
C LEU A 106 1.83 11.49 -2.88
N ASN A 107 2.22 10.27 -2.51
CA ASN A 107 3.13 10.01 -1.39
C ASN A 107 4.51 10.64 -1.62
N THR A 108 5.02 10.55 -2.86
CA THR A 108 6.30 11.19 -3.23
C THR A 108 6.22 12.72 -3.14
N VAL A 109 5.13 13.31 -3.62
CA VAL A 109 4.88 14.76 -3.53
C VAL A 109 4.75 15.20 -2.07
N ALA A 110 3.99 14.46 -1.26
CA ALA A 110 3.83 14.73 0.16
C ALA A 110 5.17 14.67 0.89
N ALA A 111 6.00 13.66 0.63
CA ALA A 111 7.32 13.54 1.23
C ALA A 111 8.26 14.70 0.87
N TRP A 112 8.29 15.12 -0.40
CA TRP A 112 9.06 16.29 -0.84
C TRP A 112 8.55 17.59 -0.23
N MET A 113 7.23 17.78 -0.16
CA MET A 113 6.62 18.96 0.44
C MET A 113 6.93 19.02 1.94
N SER A 114 6.78 17.91 2.66
CA SER A 114 7.10 17.81 4.09
C SER A 114 8.57 18.12 4.36
N TRP A 115 9.47 17.57 3.55
CA TRP A 115 10.89 17.89 3.61
C TRP A 115 11.10 19.40 3.42
N ALA A 116 10.64 19.98 2.31
CA ALA A 116 10.94 21.36 1.96
C ALA A 116 10.34 22.40 2.92
N THR A 117 9.15 22.13 3.47
CA THR A 117 8.34 23.16 4.15
C THR A 117 8.16 22.92 5.64
N ASN A 118 7.99 21.68 6.09
CA ASN A 118 7.65 21.38 7.49
C ASN A 118 8.90 21.06 8.32
N GLN A 119 9.87 20.33 7.76
CA GLN A 119 11.06 19.91 8.53
C GLN A 119 11.95 21.08 8.95
N THR A 120 12.01 22.14 8.16
CA THR A 120 12.85 23.31 8.44
C THR A 120 12.42 24.05 9.71
N GLU A 121 11.13 24.01 10.06
CA GLU A 121 10.57 24.56 11.30
C GLU A 121 11.05 23.80 12.55
N GLY A 122 11.44 22.55 12.37
CA GLY A 122 11.86 21.65 13.44
C GLY A 122 13.31 21.75 13.87
N TYR A 123 14.10 22.67 13.29
CA TYR A 123 15.53 22.76 13.58
C TYR A 123 15.80 23.08 15.05
N GLY A 124 16.59 22.23 15.69
CA GLY A 124 16.88 22.33 17.12
C GLY A 124 15.75 21.86 18.04
N VAL A 125 14.58 21.50 17.48
CA VAL A 125 13.37 21.18 18.26
C VAL A 125 12.95 19.73 18.05
N TYR A 126 12.78 19.29 16.80
CA TYR A 126 12.24 17.97 16.51
C TYR A 126 13.24 16.89 16.89
N GLN A 127 12.81 15.96 17.74
CA GLN A 127 13.62 14.82 18.15
C GLN A 127 13.19 13.57 17.39
N PHE A 128 14.17 12.82 16.91
CA PHE A 128 13.94 11.55 16.23
C PHE A 128 15.02 10.55 16.59
N PHE A 129 14.74 9.28 16.32
CA PHE A 129 15.66 8.19 16.61
C PHE A 129 16.33 7.72 15.32
N PHE A 130 17.65 7.81 15.27
CA PHE A 130 18.45 7.24 14.18
C PHE A 130 19.78 6.74 14.77
N PHE A 131 19.79 5.46 15.16
CA PHE A 131 20.87 4.85 15.95
C PHE A 131 21.25 5.69 17.19
N GLY A 132 20.21 6.11 17.93
CA GLY A 132 20.32 7.03 19.06
C GLY A 132 19.44 8.27 18.86
N TRP A 133 19.19 9.00 19.94
CA TRP A 133 18.41 10.23 19.90
C TRP A 133 19.19 11.33 19.19
N ARG A 134 18.53 11.95 18.22
CA ARG A 134 19.03 13.07 17.45
C ARG A 134 18.02 14.20 17.49
N THR A 135 18.54 15.41 17.37
CA THR A 135 17.74 16.60 17.15
C THR A 135 17.93 17.00 15.70
N LEU A 136 16.83 17.35 15.04
CA LEU A 136 16.86 17.79 13.66
C LEU A 136 17.74 19.03 13.52
N SER A 137 18.73 18.93 12.66
CA SER A 137 19.66 20.00 12.33
C SER A 137 19.71 20.17 10.81
N PRO A 138 20.26 21.29 10.29
CA PRO A 138 20.46 21.45 8.86
C PRO A 138 21.28 20.31 8.22
N GLY A 139 22.20 19.70 8.98
CA GLY A 139 22.96 18.53 8.53
C GLY A 139 22.08 17.29 8.36
N TRP A 140 21.25 16.99 9.35
CA TRP A 140 20.28 15.89 9.27
C TRP A 140 19.25 16.09 8.17
N HIS A 141 18.80 17.32 7.98
CA HIS A 141 17.87 17.66 6.91
C HIS A 141 18.47 17.41 5.51
N LYS A 142 19.76 17.68 5.31
CA LYS A 142 20.50 17.30 4.08
C LYS A 142 20.68 15.78 3.95
N PHE A 143 20.88 15.05 5.05
CA PHE A 143 20.90 13.59 4.99
C PHE A 143 19.55 13.02 4.54
N ILE A 144 18.45 13.53 5.09
CA ILE A 144 17.08 13.16 4.70
C ILE A 144 16.79 13.52 3.24
N LEU A 145 17.37 14.61 2.72
CA LEU A 145 17.29 14.94 1.29
C LEU A 145 17.85 13.82 0.40
N VAL A 146 19.06 13.35 0.71
CA VAL A 146 19.71 12.27 -0.06
C VAL A 146 18.87 11.00 0.01
N TRP A 147 18.32 10.70 1.19
CA TRP A 147 17.39 9.59 1.36
C TRP A 147 16.16 9.75 0.46
N GLN A 148 15.49 10.91 0.51
CA GLN A 148 14.28 11.17 -0.27
C GLN A 148 14.51 11.12 -1.80
N ILE A 149 15.70 11.49 -2.26
CA ILE A 149 16.09 11.31 -3.67
C ILE A 149 16.13 9.82 -4.02
N SER A 150 16.79 9.01 -3.19
CA SER A 150 16.84 7.54 -3.37
C SER A 150 15.43 6.95 -3.41
N ASP A 151 14.57 7.35 -2.48
CA ASP A 151 13.20 6.88 -2.38
C ASP A 151 12.35 7.29 -3.59
N SER A 152 12.59 8.48 -4.14
CA SER A 152 11.89 8.93 -5.35
C SER A 152 12.28 8.10 -6.58
N LEU A 153 13.56 7.71 -6.70
CA LEU A 153 14.01 6.79 -7.75
C LEU A 153 13.40 5.40 -7.57
N PHE A 154 13.30 4.92 -6.33
CA PHE A 154 12.65 3.65 -6.04
C PHE A 154 11.14 3.70 -6.34
N ALA A 155 10.45 4.77 -5.96
CA ALA A 155 9.05 5.03 -6.26
C ALA A 155 8.78 5.05 -7.77
N LEU A 156 9.69 5.64 -8.57
CA LEU A 156 9.60 5.63 -10.03
C LEU A 156 9.64 4.20 -10.60
N ASN A 157 10.52 3.34 -10.10
CA ASN A 157 10.55 1.93 -10.51
C ASN A 157 9.23 1.22 -10.16
N CYS A 158 8.71 1.49 -8.96
CA CYS A 158 7.45 0.93 -8.53
C CYS A 158 6.23 1.46 -9.29
N LEU A 159 6.29 2.70 -9.80
CA LEU A 159 5.27 3.23 -10.71
C LEU A 159 5.21 2.40 -12.01
N GLY A 160 6.36 1.99 -12.55
CA GLY A 160 6.41 1.04 -13.66
C GLY A 160 5.79 -0.32 -13.30
N LEU A 161 6.07 -0.83 -12.10
CA LEU A 161 5.47 -2.07 -11.60
C LEU A 161 3.95 -1.97 -11.41
N ALA A 162 3.42 -0.81 -10.99
CA ALA A 162 2.00 -0.58 -10.81
C ALA A 162 1.21 -0.74 -12.14
N ILE A 163 1.85 -0.50 -13.28
CA ILE A 163 1.27 -0.72 -14.62
C ILE A 163 1.51 -2.16 -15.08
N TYR A 164 2.72 -2.67 -14.90
CA TYR A 164 3.12 -4.00 -15.39
C TYR A 164 2.39 -5.14 -14.66
N LEU A 165 2.29 -5.08 -13.33
CA LEU A 165 1.72 -6.15 -12.51
C LEU A 165 0.26 -6.46 -12.85
N PRO A 166 -0.67 -5.49 -12.94
CA PRO A 166 -2.05 -5.80 -13.34
C PRO A 166 -2.16 -6.47 -14.70
N ILE A 167 -1.37 -6.03 -15.70
CA ILE A 167 -1.38 -6.61 -17.04
C ILE A 167 -0.92 -8.07 -16.99
N LYS A 168 0.18 -8.34 -16.29
CA LYS A 168 0.70 -9.71 -16.16
C LYS A 168 -0.24 -10.60 -15.37
N MET A 169 -0.73 -10.12 -14.24
CA MET A 169 -1.55 -10.91 -13.30
C MET A 169 -2.97 -11.17 -13.84
N SER A 170 -3.51 -10.29 -14.67
CA SER A 170 -4.80 -10.52 -15.34
C SER A 170 -4.77 -11.70 -16.34
N LYS A 171 -3.58 -12.08 -16.82
CA LYS A 171 -3.40 -13.24 -17.72
C LYS A 171 -3.36 -14.57 -16.98
N TYR A 172 -3.10 -14.58 -15.68
CA TYR A 172 -3.08 -15.81 -14.89
C TYR A 172 -4.49 -16.41 -14.78
N THR A 173 -4.61 -17.64 -15.26
CA THR A 173 -5.85 -18.41 -15.16
C THR A 173 -5.91 -19.21 -13.86
N LYS A 174 -7.13 -19.54 -13.41
CA LYS A 174 -7.32 -20.37 -12.20
C LYS A 174 -6.61 -21.73 -12.35
N GLU A 175 -6.64 -22.31 -13.54
CA GLU A 175 -5.91 -23.53 -13.91
C GLU A 175 -4.39 -23.41 -13.81
N GLU A 176 -3.81 -22.24 -14.08
CA GLU A 176 -2.37 -22.01 -13.90
C GLU A 176 -2.02 -21.81 -12.42
N MET A 177 -2.92 -21.25 -11.62
CA MET A 177 -2.74 -21.12 -10.18
C MET A 177 -2.86 -22.48 -9.46
N ASP A 178 -3.74 -23.36 -9.93
CA ASP A 178 -3.91 -24.71 -9.38
C ASP A 178 -2.72 -25.64 -9.67
N LYS A 179 -1.85 -25.28 -10.63
CA LYS A 179 -0.58 -25.98 -10.91
C LYS A 179 0.54 -25.63 -9.92
N ILE A 180 0.38 -24.58 -9.12
CA ILE A 180 1.38 -24.16 -8.15
C ILE A 180 1.36 -25.15 -6.97
N PRO A 181 2.50 -25.73 -6.56
CA PRO A 181 2.54 -26.62 -5.41
C PRO A 181 1.94 -25.94 -4.18
N TRP A 182 1.15 -26.66 -3.39
CA TRP A 182 0.38 -26.09 -2.27
C TRP A 182 1.24 -25.30 -1.27
N TYR A 183 2.51 -25.69 -1.08
CA TYR A 183 3.47 -25.03 -0.19
C TYR A 183 4.03 -23.71 -0.77
N MET A 184 3.93 -23.50 -2.08
CA MET A 184 4.12 -22.20 -2.74
C MET A 184 2.78 -21.53 -3.08
N GLY A 185 1.68 -22.06 -2.55
CA GLY A 185 0.34 -21.54 -2.76
C GLY A 185 0.01 -20.35 -1.86
N LYS A 186 -1.21 -19.83 -2.04
CA LYS A 186 -1.75 -18.66 -1.33
C LYS A 186 -1.63 -18.77 0.21
N TYR A 187 -2.01 -19.90 0.78
CA TYR A 187 -2.15 -20.07 2.24
C TYR A 187 -0.83 -19.99 3.03
N PRO A 188 0.29 -20.61 2.61
CA PRO A 188 1.57 -20.43 3.26
C PRO A 188 2.27 -19.11 2.91
N LEU A 189 2.07 -18.57 1.71
CA LEU A 189 2.75 -17.34 1.29
C LEU A 189 2.18 -16.07 1.94
N ILE A 190 0.91 -16.04 2.33
CA ILE A 190 0.32 -14.90 3.05
C ILE A 190 1.01 -14.65 4.41
N PRO A 191 1.10 -15.62 5.34
CA PRO A 191 1.75 -15.40 6.63
C PRO A 191 3.26 -15.16 6.49
N VAL A 192 3.93 -15.84 5.56
CA VAL A 192 5.35 -15.59 5.26
C VAL A 192 5.55 -14.17 4.72
N GLY A 193 4.70 -13.74 3.80
CA GLY A 193 4.71 -12.37 3.27
C GLY A 193 4.43 -11.33 4.34
N ALA A 194 3.49 -11.59 5.25
CA ALA A 194 3.18 -10.69 6.37
C ALA A 194 4.35 -10.59 7.37
N ALA A 195 5.03 -11.70 7.65
CA ALA A 195 6.22 -11.72 8.49
C ALA A 195 7.39 -10.97 7.82
N ALA A 196 7.61 -11.18 6.52
CA ALA A 196 8.62 -10.46 5.74
C ALA A 196 8.31 -8.96 5.70
N ALA A 197 7.04 -8.58 5.48
CA ALA A 197 6.59 -7.20 5.59
C ALA A 197 6.94 -6.67 6.97
N LEU A 198 6.53 -7.31 8.07
CA LEU A 198 6.84 -6.85 9.42
C LEU A 198 8.35 -6.63 9.65
N ILE A 199 9.21 -7.54 9.20
CA ILE A 199 10.68 -7.38 9.34
C ILE A 199 11.17 -6.13 8.61
N VAL A 200 10.68 -5.90 7.39
CA VAL A 200 11.07 -4.73 6.56
C VAL A 200 10.46 -3.43 7.12
N GLY A 201 9.23 -3.48 7.62
CA GLY A 201 8.49 -2.33 8.16
C GLY A 201 8.79 -2.02 9.63
N TRP A 202 9.43 -2.93 10.37
CA TRP A 202 9.72 -2.78 11.79
C TRP A 202 10.48 -1.48 12.13
N PRO A 203 11.54 -1.08 11.38
CA PRO A 203 12.24 0.17 11.65
C PRO A 203 11.31 1.39 11.59
N LEU A 204 10.37 1.41 10.65
CA LEU A 204 9.40 2.49 10.49
C LEU A 204 8.39 2.55 11.62
N ILE A 205 7.89 1.40 12.06
CA ILE A 205 7.00 1.29 13.22
C ILE A 205 7.72 1.86 14.45
N LEU A 206 8.96 1.40 14.68
CA LEU A 206 9.79 1.86 15.78
C LEU A 206 10.03 3.37 15.71
N TRP A 207 10.44 3.90 14.55
CA TRP A 207 10.68 5.34 14.40
C TRP A 207 9.43 6.18 14.62
N THR A 208 8.28 5.71 14.13
CA THR A 208 7.00 6.40 14.30
C THR A 208 6.61 6.46 15.78
N GLU A 209 6.63 5.33 16.49
CA GLU A 209 6.28 5.30 17.92
C GLU A 209 7.28 6.09 18.77
N LEU A 210 8.57 6.04 18.47
CA LEU A 210 9.59 6.82 19.16
C LEU A 210 9.43 8.32 18.93
N ILE A 211 9.09 8.76 17.72
CA ILE A 211 8.84 10.18 17.44
C ILE A 211 7.60 10.65 18.20
N VAL A 212 6.50 9.90 18.14
CA VAL A 212 5.26 10.25 18.86
C VAL A 212 5.51 10.35 20.36
N ALA A 213 6.14 9.32 20.94
CA ALA A 213 6.38 9.28 22.38
C ALA A 213 7.36 10.38 22.83
N ARG A 214 8.45 10.60 22.09
CA ARG A 214 9.49 11.55 22.50
C ARG A 214 9.03 13.00 22.39
N ASN A 215 8.26 13.32 21.36
CA ASN A 215 7.75 14.67 21.13
C ASN A 215 6.38 14.91 21.79
N LYS A 216 5.85 13.94 22.56
CA LYS A 216 4.55 14.00 23.26
C LYS A 216 3.41 14.42 22.33
N ILE A 217 3.33 13.74 21.19
CA ILE A 217 2.35 14.04 20.15
C ILE A 217 1.03 13.35 20.50
N GLU A 218 -0.03 14.13 20.54
CA GLU A 218 -1.41 13.65 20.71
C GLU A 218 -2.25 14.02 19.49
N SER A 219 -3.12 13.09 19.07
CA SER A 219 -3.96 13.20 17.90
C SER A 219 -5.21 12.37 18.12
N ASP A 220 -6.38 12.95 17.81
CA ASP A 220 -7.64 12.24 17.92
C ASP A 220 -7.77 11.18 16.83
N THR A 221 -8.61 10.19 17.11
CA THR A 221 -8.91 9.12 16.16
C THR A 221 -9.70 9.63 14.98
N ASP A 222 -9.15 9.43 13.79
CA ASP A 222 -9.93 9.59 12.56
C ASP A 222 -10.76 8.33 12.27
N TRP A 223 -12.04 8.39 12.60
CA TRP A 223 -12.99 7.30 12.39
C TRP A 223 -13.25 6.99 10.92
N VAL A 224 -13.07 7.94 10.00
CA VAL A 224 -13.27 7.67 8.56
C VAL A 224 -12.24 6.66 8.07
N SER A 225 -10.96 6.84 8.42
CA SER A 225 -9.93 5.84 8.11
C SER A 225 -10.21 4.47 8.74
N VAL A 226 -10.77 4.43 9.95
CA VAL A 226 -11.14 3.19 10.65
C VAL A 226 -12.22 2.45 9.86
N TRP A 227 -13.30 3.15 9.46
CA TRP A 227 -14.38 2.54 8.68
C TRP A 227 -13.92 2.10 7.29
N LEU A 228 -13.06 2.87 6.63
CA LEU A 228 -12.47 2.48 5.35
C LEU A 228 -11.60 1.21 5.50
N PHE A 229 -10.82 1.11 6.58
CA PHE A 229 -10.03 -0.08 6.87
C PHE A 229 -10.91 -1.30 7.15
N ILE A 230 -11.98 -1.15 7.94
CA ILE A 230 -12.95 -2.23 8.20
C ILE A 230 -13.60 -2.68 6.90
N ALA A 231 -14.02 -1.75 6.04
CA ALA A 231 -14.60 -2.07 4.74
C ALA A 231 -13.61 -2.84 3.84
N GLN A 232 -12.34 -2.42 3.81
CA GLN A 232 -11.26 -3.13 3.14
C GLN A 232 -11.09 -4.55 3.67
N ALA A 233 -10.97 -4.72 5.00
CA ALA A 233 -10.80 -6.02 5.62
C ALA A 233 -12.01 -6.93 5.34
N GLY A 234 -13.23 -6.40 5.46
CA GLY A 234 -14.47 -7.10 5.13
C GLY A 234 -14.52 -7.56 3.67
N ALA A 235 -14.08 -6.71 2.73
CA ALA A 235 -14.03 -7.06 1.31
C ALA A 235 -13.10 -8.24 1.00
N MET A 236 -12.06 -8.48 1.81
CA MET A 236 -11.20 -9.67 1.68
C MET A 236 -11.91 -10.98 2.04
N PHE A 237 -12.93 -10.93 2.90
CA PHE A 237 -13.70 -12.10 3.34
C PHE A 237 -14.90 -12.40 2.46
N LEU A 238 -15.29 -11.48 1.56
CA LEU A 238 -16.42 -11.72 0.67
C LEU A 238 -16.09 -12.85 -0.32
N PRO A 239 -16.97 -13.86 -0.45
CA PRO A 239 -16.76 -14.96 -1.38
C PRO A 239 -16.74 -14.43 -2.82
N THR A 240 -15.84 -14.97 -3.63
CA THR A 240 -15.73 -14.71 -5.07
C THR A 240 -16.87 -15.39 -5.83
N SER A 241 -18.12 -15.06 -5.49
CA SER A 241 -19.28 -15.67 -6.13
C SER A 241 -19.77 -14.79 -7.29
N PRO A 242 -19.60 -15.23 -8.55
CA PRO A 242 -20.22 -14.56 -9.70
C PRO A 242 -21.75 -14.57 -9.60
N THR A 243 -22.33 -15.43 -8.76
CA THR A 243 -23.78 -15.65 -8.61
C THR A 243 -24.52 -14.57 -7.83
N TYR A 244 -23.85 -13.83 -6.93
CA TYR A 244 -24.53 -12.86 -6.04
C TYR A 244 -24.22 -11.40 -6.35
N PHE A 245 -23.06 -11.09 -6.96
CA PHE A 245 -22.63 -9.70 -7.20
C PHE A 245 -22.31 -9.36 -8.67
N GLY A 246 -22.58 -10.27 -9.62
CA GLY A 246 -22.35 -9.98 -11.04
C GLY A 246 -20.91 -9.53 -11.31
N CYS A 247 -19.91 -10.27 -10.81
CA CYS A 247 -18.51 -9.87 -10.99
C CYS A 247 -18.17 -9.80 -12.50
N MET A 248 -17.65 -8.64 -12.93
CA MET A 248 -17.47 -8.27 -14.34
C MET A 248 -16.81 -9.40 -15.13
N GLY A 249 -17.54 -9.93 -16.13
CA GLY A 249 -17.11 -11.08 -16.92
C GLY A 249 -15.70 -10.90 -17.50
N ARG A 250 -14.90 -11.97 -17.52
CA ARG A 250 -13.61 -12.00 -18.21
C ARG A 250 -13.86 -11.75 -19.70
N LEU A 251 -13.50 -10.56 -20.18
CA LEU A 251 -13.66 -10.16 -21.58
C LEU A 251 -12.77 -10.97 -22.56
N TRP A 252 -11.74 -11.64 -22.06
CA TRP A 252 -10.88 -12.50 -22.88
C TRP A 252 -11.11 -13.97 -22.51
N LYS A 253 -12.13 -14.58 -23.11
CA LYS A 253 -12.09 -16.03 -23.32
C LYS A 253 -10.99 -16.28 -24.36
N LYS A 254 -9.95 -17.04 -24.03
CA LYS A 254 -9.12 -17.64 -25.09
C LYS A 254 -10.08 -18.37 -26.04
N PRO A 255 -9.93 -18.24 -27.37
CA PRO A 255 -10.61 -19.14 -28.28
C PRO A 255 -10.24 -20.56 -27.84
N LYS A 256 -11.24 -21.42 -27.67
CA LYS A 256 -11.00 -22.85 -27.51
C LYS A 256 -10.08 -23.23 -28.67
N VAL A 257 -8.88 -23.72 -28.37
CA VAL A 257 -8.12 -24.46 -29.36
C VAL A 257 -9.06 -25.58 -29.78
N ALA A 258 -9.51 -25.52 -31.03
CA ALA A 258 -10.31 -26.59 -31.59
C ALA A 258 -9.40 -27.82 -31.56
N ASP A 259 -9.68 -28.76 -30.64
CA ASP A 259 -9.29 -30.14 -30.83
C ASP A 259 -10.07 -30.66 -32.04
N GLY A 260 -9.60 -30.27 -33.23
CA GLY A 260 -9.95 -30.84 -34.50
C GLY A 260 -9.25 -32.18 -34.62
N GLY A 261 -9.62 -33.12 -33.75
CA GLY A 261 -9.39 -34.53 -33.98
C GLY A 261 -10.20 -34.91 -35.22
N VAL A 262 -9.53 -35.04 -36.35
CA VAL A 262 -10.07 -35.69 -37.54
C VAL A 262 -10.30 -37.15 -37.18
N VAL A 263 -11.50 -37.45 -36.69
CA VAL A 263 -12.05 -38.80 -36.71
C VAL A 263 -12.82 -38.91 -38.01
N LEU A 264 -12.17 -39.50 -39.01
CA LEU A 264 -12.82 -39.94 -40.24
C LEU A 264 -13.83 -41.03 -39.86
N ASP A 265 -15.11 -40.64 -39.81
CA ASP A 265 -16.22 -41.57 -39.97
C ASP A 265 -16.15 -42.18 -41.38
N THR A 266 -15.64 -43.41 -41.48
CA THR A 266 -15.97 -44.27 -42.62
C THR A 266 -17.15 -45.16 -42.25
N VAL A 267 -18.32 -44.73 -42.70
CA VAL A 267 -19.47 -45.61 -42.94
C VAL A 267 -19.18 -46.44 -44.19
N LYS A 268 -18.96 -47.75 -44.00
CA LYS A 268 -19.62 -48.85 -44.73
C LYS A 268 -19.17 -50.19 -44.17
#